data_AF-A0A960ULV3-F1
#
_entry.id   AF-A0A960ULV3-F1
#
_cell.length_a   1.000
_cell.length_b   1.000
_cell.length_c   1.000
_cell.angle_alpha   90.00
_cell.angle_beta   90.00
_cell.angle_gamma   90.00
#
_symmetry.space_group_name_H-M   'P 1'
#
loop_
_entity.id
_entity.type
_entity.pdbx_description
1 polymer ?
#
loop_
_entity_poly.entity_id
_entity_poly.type
_entity_poly.pdbx_seq_one_letter_code
_entity_poly.pdbx_strand_id
1 'polypeptide(L)'
;MESLRRSWLYRTFATLYIAGLLAMPGLLIGEPDSLVLHLPFDEEPGAQRFADASGHGHDAGCGGNIPCPRATGDAGFFELSSSHWEWLEVSDHPDLNPGKELTMSVWIRPGNALWQNGKPVRIGGGKILGKTTAKFNGGFLLGTDVKSQKDLSYQLYPEIWDSAGKQFVFRAGEFKFGQWTHLAVTWKSGGSMIGYVNGREVARIQA
;
A
#
# COMPACT_ATOMS: atom_id res chain seq x y z
N MET A 1 31.45 48.39 32.61
CA MET A 1 30.32 48.66 31.70
C MET A 1 29.84 47.32 31.16
N GLU A 2 28.54 47.11 31.23
CA GLU A 2 27.85 45.84 31.40
C GLU A 2 28.15 44.69 30.41
N SER A 3 28.09 43.51 31.03
CA SER A 3 27.69 42.24 30.45
C SER A 3 26.30 42.33 29.83
N LEU A 4 26.14 41.87 28.59
CA LEU A 4 24.91 41.19 28.17
C LEU A 4 25.23 39.96 27.32
N ARG A 5 24.98 38.81 27.94
CA ARG A 5 24.81 37.49 27.33
C ARG A 5 23.60 37.48 26.38
N ARG A 6 23.66 36.61 25.37
CA ARG A 6 22.56 35.76 24.82
C ARG A 6 23.09 35.18 23.49
N SER A 7 23.74 34.01 23.48
CA SER A 7 23.12 32.67 23.38
C SER A 7 21.87 32.64 22.48
N TRP A 8 22.02 32.18 21.24
CA TRP A 8 20.92 31.57 20.49
C TRP A 8 21.29 30.10 20.30
N LEU A 9 20.69 29.28 21.15
CA LEU A 9 20.75 27.84 21.13
C LEU A 9 19.94 27.30 19.94
N TYR A 10 20.48 26.25 19.36
CA TYR A 10 19.77 25.26 18.56
C TYR A 10 18.52 24.71 19.27
N ARG A 11 17.64 24.12 18.44
CA ARG A 11 16.59 23.12 18.73
C ARG A 11 15.19 23.69 19.00
N THR A 12 14.44 23.88 17.92
CA THR A 12 12.99 23.70 17.98
C THR A 12 12.71 22.19 17.94
N PHE A 13 12.47 21.60 19.10
CA PHE A 13 11.80 20.30 19.19
C PHE A 13 10.33 20.53 18.90
N ALA A 14 9.81 19.98 17.80
CA ALA A 14 8.39 19.74 17.65
C ALA A 14 8.16 18.26 17.92
N THR A 15 7.97 17.93 19.20
CA THR A 15 7.41 16.64 19.59
C THR A 15 5.90 16.83 19.69
N LEU A 16 5.17 16.30 18.71
CA LEU A 16 3.72 16.23 18.75
C LEU A 16 3.33 14.83 19.24
N TYR A 17 2.88 14.72 20.49
CA TYR A 17 2.11 13.58 20.97
C TYR A 17 0.63 13.95 20.85
N ILE A 18 -0.13 13.22 20.04
CA ILE A 18 -1.58 13.14 20.18
C ILE A 18 -1.88 11.81 20.85
N ALA A 19 -2.12 11.84 22.16
CA ALA A 19 -2.80 10.76 22.87
C ALA A 19 -4.23 11.22 23.13
N GLY A 20 -5.19 10.55 22.49
CA GLY A 20 -6.59 10.99 22.40
C GLY A 20 -7.49 10.62 23.56
N LEU A 21 -8.76 11.05 23.47
CA LEU A 21 -9.93 10.25 23.81
C LEU A 21 -11.19 10.96 23.28
N LEU A 22 -11.70 10.52 22.14
CA LEU A 22 -13.15 10.55 21.90
C LEU A 22 -13.56 9.10 21.74
N ALA A 23 -14.09 8.54 22.83
CA ALA A 23 -14.80 7.28 22.79
C ALA A 23 -16.00 7.47 21.84
N MET A 24 -15.90 6.91 20.64
CA MET A 24 -17.09 6.58 19.86
C MET A 24 -17.50 5.17 20.26
N PRO A 25 -18.58 4.97 21.03
CA PRO A 25 -19.22 3.67 21.10
C PRO A 25 -19.92 3.45 19.76
N GLY A 26 -19.27 2.70 18.89
CA GLY A 26 -19.72 2.45 17.53
C GLY A 26 -18.95 1.29 16.91
N LEU A 27 -19.16 0.11 17.49
CA LEU A 27 -18.74 -1.19 17.01
C LEU A 27 -19.09 -1.37 15.52
N LEU A 28 -18.07 -1.38 14.66
CA LEU A 28 -18.03 -2.16 13.42
C LEU A 28 -16.61 -2.71 13.28
N ILE A 29 -16.21 -3.59 14.21
CA ILE A 29 -15.22 -4.60 13.86
C ILE A 29 -15.99 -5.50 12.89
N GLY A 30 -15.77 -5.33 11.59
CA GLY A 30 -16.22 -6.32 10.61
C GLY A 30 -15.72 -7.69 11.08
N GLU A 31 -16.54 -8.73 10.95
CA GLU A 31 -16.22 -10.08 11.43
C GLU A 31 -14.75 -10.43 11.11
N PRO A 32 -13.92 -10.72 12.13
CA PRO A 32 -12.50 -11.05 11.92
C PRO A 32 -12.31 -12.26 11.00
N ASP A 33 -13.36 -13.07 10.81
CA ASP A 33 -13.35 -14.30 10.01
C ASP A 33 -13.12 -14.08 8.50
N SER A 34 -13.14 -12.84 8.01
CA SER A 34 -12.91 -12.53 6.58
C SER A 34 -11.53 -11.93 6.27
N LEU A 35 -10.77 -11.50 7.28
CA LEU A 35 -9.44 -10.92 7.09
C LEU A 35 -8.40 -12.03 6.98
N VAL A 36 -7.89 -12.26 5.77
CA VAL A 36 -6.95 -13.38 5.52
C VAL A 36 -5.48 -12.98 5.58
N LEU A 37 -5.15 -11.68 5.52
CA LEU A 37 -3.77 -11.20 5.58
C LEU A 37 -3.73 -9.76 6.08
N HIS A 38 -2.86 -9.48 7.05
CA HIS A 38 -2.60 -8.13 7.54
C HIS A 38 -1.12 -7.95 7.88
N LEU A 39 -0.43 -7.11 7.10
CA LEU A 39 0.98 -6.78 7.33
C LEU A 39 1.07 -5.35 7.88
N PRO A 40 1.24 -5.16 9.20
CA PRO A 40 1.29 -3.83 9.82
C PRO A 40 2.65 -3.15 9.65
N PHE A 41 3.72 -3.90 9.39
CA PHE A 41 5.12 -3.43 9.32
C PHE A 41 5.65 -2.90 10.67
N ASP A 42 5.28 -3.57 11.76
CA ASP A 42 5.68 -3.25 13.14
C ASP A 42 7.11 -3.72 13.47
N GLU A 43 7.80 -4.38 12.54
CA GLU A 43 9.13 -4.95 12.77
C GLU A 43 10.23 -3.90 12.90
N GLU A 44 11.33 -4.30 13.56
CA GLU A 44 12.53 -3.48 13.67
C GLU A 44 13.32 -3.41 12.35
N PRO A 45 14.11 -2.34 12.12
CA PRO A 45 14.98 -2.24 10.96
C PRO A 45 15.90 -3.45 10.81
N GLY A 46 15.89 -4.08 9.62
CA GLY A 46 16.69 -5.26 9.30
C GLY A 46 15.94 -6.59 9.39
N ALA A 47 14.65 -6.57 9.76
CA ALA A 47 13.79 -7.75 9.74
C ALA A 47 13.81 -8.49 8.39
N GLN A 48 13.80 -9.82 8.45
CA GLN A 48 13.77 -10.73 7.29
C GLN A 48 12.39 -11.38 7.10
N ARG A 49 11.50 -11.16 8.06
CA ARG A 49 10.15 -11.69 8.11
C ARG A 49 9.23 -10.63 8.68
N PHE A 50 8.03 -10.52 8.12
CA PHE A 50 7.00 -9.58 8.48
C PHE A 50 5.77 -10.38 8.93
N ALA A 51 5.37 -10.18 10.17
CA ALA A 51 4.35 -11.00 10.81
C ALA A 51 2.97 -10.69 10.24
N ASP A 52 2.21 -11.75 9.96
CA ASP A 52 0.80 -11.61 9.64
C ASP A 52 -0.05 -11.46 10.91
N ALA A 53 -0.64 -10.28 11.06
CA ALA A 53 -1.50 -9.93 12.18
C ALA A 53 -2.97 -10.35 11.98
N SER A 54 -3.31 -11.04 10.90
CA SER A 54 -4.66 -11.57 10.68
C SER A 54 -4.99 -12.77 11.58
N GLY A 55 -3.98 -13.48 12.06
CA GLY A 55 -4.12 -14.74 12.80
C GLY A 55 -4.06 -15.99 11.92
N HIS A 56 -3.93 -15.86 10.60
CA HIS A 56 -3.81 -16.98 9.66
C HIS A 56 -2.36 -17.46 9.42
N GLY A 57 -1.37 -16.75 9.99
CA GLY A 57 0.04 -17.13 9.92
C GLY A 57 0.64 -16.97 8.52
N HIS A 58 0.09 -16.06 7.71
CA HIS A 58 0.57 -15.74 6.38
C HIS A 58 1.72 -14.74 6.40
N ASP A 59 2.74 -15.01 7.23
CA ASP A 59 3.93 -14.17 7.35
C ASP A 59 4.58 -13.96 5.98
N ALA A 60 5.04 -12.74 5.74
CA ALA A 60 5.76 -12.41 4.53
C ALA A 60 7.27 -12.52 4.76
N GLY A 61 7.97 -13.23 3.88
CA GLY A 61 9.42 -13.24 3.80
C GLY A 61 9.91 -12.24 2.75
N CYS A 62 11.19 -11.90 2.79
CA CYS A 62 11.79 -11.11 1.71
C CYS A 62 11.94 -11.98 0.46
N GLY A 63 11.53 -11.45 -0.69
CA GLY A 63 11.63 -12.19 -1.93
C GLY A 63 13.07 -12.26 -2.44
N GLY A 64 13.50 -13.41 -2.96
CA GLY A 64 14.82 -13.60 -3.56
C GLY A 64 16.02 -13.41 -2.61
N ASN A 65 17.20 -13.15 -3.18
CA ASN A 65 18.47 -12.91 -2.45
C ASN A 65 18.86 -11.43 -2.45
N ILE A 66 17.89 -10.56 -2.18
CA ILE A 66 18.02 -9.10 -2.22
C ILE A 66 17.79 -8.52 -0.81
N PRO A 67 18.24 -7.28 -0.54
CA PRO A 67 17.88 -6.59 0.68
C PRO A 67 16.38 -6.52 0.89
N CYS A 68 15.96 -6.77 2.13
CA CYS A 68 14.57 -6.64 2.55
C CYS A 68 14.13 -5.19 2.54
N PRO A 69 12.83 -4.93 2.24
CA PRO A 69 12.20 -3.66 2.58
C PRO A 69 12.47 -3.30 4.04
N ARG A 70 12.64 -2.00 4.32
CA ARG A 70 12.88 -1.52 5.69
C ARG A 70 11.55 -1.24 6.39
N ALA A 71 11.28 -1.95 7.48
CA ALA A 71 10.21 -1.58 8.41
C ALA A 71 10.57 -0.31 9.22
N THR A 72 9.58 0.50 9.57
CA THR A 72 9.72 1.68 10.44
C THR A 72 8.92 1.60 11.74
N GLY A 73 8.34 0.44 12.05
CA GLY A 73 7.45 0.24 13.20
C GLY A 73 5.99 0.66 12.96
N ASP A 74 5.68 1.19 11.78
CA ASP A 74 4.34 1.61 11.35
C ASP A 74 4.15 1.64 9.81
N ALA A 75 5.22 1.33 9.05
CA ALA A 75 5.23 1.32 7.60
C ALA A 75 6.41 0.51 7.05
N GLY A 76 6.21 -0.07 5.86
CA GLY A 76 7.30 -0.62 5.05
C GLY A 76 7.81 0.42 4.05
N PHE A 77 9.12 0.56 3.95
CA PHE A 77 9.79 1.33 2.90
C PHE A 77 10.40 0.38 1.87
N PHE A 78 9.96 0.52 0.62
CA PHE A 78 10.39 -0.29 -0.51
C PHE A 78 11.17 0.58 -1.49
N GLU A 79 12.44 0.26 -1.69
CA GLU A 79 13.31 0.91 -2.66
C GLU A 79 13.26 0.18 -4.01
N LEU A 80 12.83 0.90 -5.05
CA LEU A 80 12.73 0.37 -6.41
C LEU A 80 13.57 1.23 -7.35
N SER A 81 14.50 0.61 -8.06
CA SER A 81 15.35 1.21 -9.08
C SER A 81 15.55 0.23 -10.25
N SER A 82 16.24 0.67 -11.30
CA SER A 82 16.55 -0.19 -12.45
C SER A 82 17.42 -1.41 -12.12
N SER A 83 18.12 -1.39 -10.99
CA SER A 83 19.05 -2.45 -10.57
C SER A 83 18.77 -2.98 -9.16
N HIS A 84 17.75 -2.45 -8.48
CA HIS A 84 17.40 -2.80 -7.11
C HIS A 84 15.89 -2.89 -7.00
N TRP A 85 15.41 -4.02 -6.53
CA TRP A 85 13.99 -4.32 -6.42
C TRP A 85 13.81 -4.86 -5.02
N GLU A 86 12.75 -4.46 -4.33
CA GLU A 86 12.41 -4.97 -3.02
C GLU A 86 10.96 -5.41 -3.06
N TRP A 87 10.69 -6.62 -2.58
CA TRP A 87 9.33 -7.09 -2.41
C TRP A 87 9.28 -8.11 -1.28
N LEU A 88 8.07 -8.30 -0.77
CA LEU A 88 7.76 -9.36 0.18
C LEU A 88 6.99 -10.46 -0.53
N GLU A 89 7.25 -11.70 -0.12
CA GLU A 89 6.56 -12.89 -0.59
C GLU A 89 5.85 -13.55 0.58
N VAL A 90 4.55 -13.78 0.39
CA VAL A 90 3.76 -14.63 1.28
C VAL A 90 3.67 -16.00 0.61
N SER A 91 3.90 -17.06 1.39
CA SER A 91 3.79 -18.43 0.87
C SER A 91 2.38 -18.71 0.34
N ASP A 92 2.29 -19.50 -0.73
CA ASP A 92 1.01 -19.89 -1.28
C ASP A 92 0.15 -20.65 -0.25
N HIS A 93 -1.14 -20.30 -0.17
CA HIS A 93 -2.10 -20.93 0.72
C HIS A 93 -3.53 -20.83 0.15
N PRO A 94 -4.40 -21.84 0.36
CA PRO A 94 -5.80 -21.81 -0.06
C PRO A 94 -6.58 -20.57 0.41
N ASP A 95 -6.33 -20.08 1.63
CA ASP A 95 -7.00 -18.90 2.19
C ASP A 95 -6.72 -17.61 1.39
N LEU A 96 -5.62 -17.59 0.63
CA LEU A 96 -5.24 -16.48 -0.25
C LEU A 96 -5.84 -16.60 -1.66
N ASN A 97 -6.76 -17.56 -1.88
CA ASN A 97 -7.49 -17.74 -3.13
C ASN A 97 -8.95 -17.32 -2.95
N PRO A 98 -9.26 -16.02 -3.09
CA PRO A 98 -10.62 -15.51 -2.88
C PRO A 98 -11.59 -16.17 -3.85
N GLY A 99 -12.70 -16.70 -3.33
CA GLY A 99 -13.70 -17.40 -4.13
C GLY A 99 -14.56 -16.45 -4.95
N LYS A 100 -15.60 -15.87 -4.33
CA LYS A 100 -16.60 -15.05 -5.02
C LYS A 100 -16.49 -13.56 -4.72
N GLU A 101 -15.72 -13.19 -3.71
CA GLU A 101 -15.53 -11.80 -3.31
C GLU A 101 -14.13 -11.59 -2.73
N LEU A 102 -13.62 -10.36 -2.88
CA LEU A 102 -12.29 -9.94 -2.44
C LEU A 102 -12.35 -8.48 -2.05
N THR A 103 -11.66 -8.13 -0.97
CA THR A 103 -11.30 -6.74 -0.67
C THR A 103 -9.79 -6.64 -0.52
N MET A 104 -9.18 -5.65 -1.19
CA MET A 104 -7.77 -5.28 -1.01
C MET A 104 -7.72 -3.83 -0.55
N SER A 105 -6.93 -3.53 0.47
CA SER A 105 -6.73 -2.17 0.97
C SER A 105 -5.29 -1.95 1.44
N VAL A 106 -4.77 -0.74 1.19
CA VAL A 106 -3.40 -0.38 1.56
C VAL A 106 -3.26 1.13 1.71
N TRP A 107 -2.43 1.56 2.67
CA TRP A 107 -1.91 2.92 2.73
C TRP A 107 -0.58 2.98 1.97
N ILE A 108 -0.45 3.92 1.05
CA ILE A 108 0.80 4.13 0.30
C ILE A 108 1.21 5.59 0.30
N ARG A 109 2.52 5.81 0.19
CA ARG A 109 3.11 7.11 -0.13
C ARG A 109 4.04 6.93 -1.33
N PRO A 110 3.57 7.17 -2.58
CA PRO A 110 4.36 6.88 -3.76
C PRO A 110 5.66 7.71 -3.80
N GLY A 111 6.79 7.01 -3.85
CA GLY A 111 8.14 7.61 -3.94
C GLY A 111 8.88 7.30 -5.25
N ASN A 112 8.29 6.48 -6.14
CA ASN A 112 8.92 6.06 -7.39
C ASN A 112 8.98 7.23 -8.40
N ALA A 113 10.12 7.89 -8.45
CA ALA A 113 10.39 8.97 -9.38
C ALA A 113 11.83 8.97 -9.88
N LEU A 114 12.00 9.43 -11.12
CA LEU A 114 13.28 9.92 -11.61
C LEU A 114 13.51 11.31 -11.00
N TRP A 115 14.62 11.48 -10.29
CA TRP A 115 15.01 12.73 -9.66
C TRP A 115 16.08 13.46 -10.50
N GLN A 116 15.87 14.74 -10.74
CA GLN A 116 16.86 15.62 -11.37
C GLN A 116 16.89 16.95 -10.63
N ASN A 117 18.10 17.43 -10.29
CA ASN A 117 18.30 18.69 -9.58
C ASN A 117 17.44 18.82 -8.30
N GLY A 118 17.31 17.73 -7.54
CA GLY A 118 16.54 17.69 -6.29
C GLY A 118 15.02 17.70 -6.46
N LYS A 119 14.50 17.47 -7.67
CA LYS A 119 13.05 17.45 -7.95
C LYS A 119 12.64 16.17 -8.70
N PRO A 120 11.45 15.61 -8.44
CA PRO A 120 10.91 14.54 -9.25
C PRO A 120 10.53 15.09 -10.63
N VAL A 121 11.06 14.49 -11.70
CA VAL A 121 10.78 14.90 -13.08
C VAL A 121 9.92 13.90 -13.85
N ARG A 122 9.91 12.64 -13.42
CA ARG A 122 9.05 11.58 -13.95
C ARG A 122 8.68 10.64 -12.83
N ILE A 123 7.43 10.18 -12.82
CA ILE A 123 6.94 9.15 -11.89
C ILE A 123 6.61 7.87 -12.65
N GLY A 124 6.61 6.75 -11.96
CA GLY A 124 6.26 5.43 -12.51
C GLY A 124 5.16 4.76 -11.71
N GLY A 125 4.15 4.21 -12.41
CA GLY A 125 3.17 3.30 -11.81
C GLY A 125 3.81 1.98 -11.39
N GLY A 126 3.03 1.12 -10.74
CA GLY A 126 3.55 -0.16 -10.25
C GLY A 126 2.48 -1.08 -9.69
N LYS A 127 2.88 -2.31 -9.42
CA LYS A 127 2.07 -3.28 -8.64
C LYS A 127 2.46 -3.15 -7.17
N ILE A 128 1.47 -3.17 -6.29
CA ILE A 128 1.67 -2.98 -4.84
C ILE A 128 1.53 -4.32 -4.13
N LEU A 129 0.43 -5.02 -4.37
CA LEU A 129 0.17 -6.34 -3.81
C LEU A 129 -0.67 -7.17 -4.77
N GLY A 130 -0.58 -8.49 -4.62
CA GLY A 130 -1.47 -9.40 -5.32
C GLY A 130 -0.91 -10.80 -5.40
N LYS A 131 -1.71 -11.68 -6.01
CA LYS A 131 -1.40 -13.07 -6.25
C LYS A 131 -1.75 -13.38 -7.70
N THR A 132 -0.79 -13.83 -8.48
CA THR A 132 -0.99 -14.08 -9.91
C THR A 132 -0.47 -15.43 -10.34
N THR A 133 -0.97 -15.91 -11.48
CA THR A 133 -0.30 -16.98 -12.21
C THR A 133 1.05 -16.47 -12.76
N ALA A 134 1.98 -17.38 -13.04
CA ALA A 134 3.27 -17.04 -13.66
C ALA A 134 3.15 -16.31 -15.01
N LYS A 135 2.00 -16.44 -15.68
CA LYS A 135 1.71 -15.77 -16.96
C LYS A 135 0.94 -14.46 -16.79
N PHE A 136 0.67 -14.02 -15.56
CA PHE A 136 -0.10 -12.80 -15.27
C PHE A 136 -1.47 -12.77 -15.97
N ASN A 137 -2.14 -13.93 -16.02
CA ASN A 137 -3.43 -14.11 -16.68
C ASN A 137 -4.49 -14.74 -15.77
N GLY A 138 -4.29 -14.64 -14.45
CA GLY A 138 -5.20 -15.14 -13.44
C GLY A 138 -4.81 -14.59 -12.05
N GLY A 139 -5.77 -14.52 -11.14
CA GLY A 139 -5.58 -14.05 -9.76
C GLY A 139 -6.09 -12.62 -9.53
N PHE A 140 -5.34 -11.84 -8.75
CA PHE A 140 -5.68 -10.45 -8.43
C PHE A 140 -4.43 -9.60 -8.20
N LEU A 141 -4.52 -8.32 -8.53
CA LEU A 141 -3.47 -7.31 -8.35
C LEU A 141 -4.11 -5.98 -7.96
N LEU A 142 -3.50 -5.32 -6.98
CA LEU A 142 -3.70 -3.91 -6.69
C LEU A 142 -2.45 -3.15 -7.13
N GLY A 143 -2.65 -2.13 -7.96
CA GLY A 143 -1.56 -1.31 -8.46
C GLY A 143 -1.98 0.13 -8.73
N THR A 144 -1.04 0.87 -9.28
CA THR A 144 -1.18 2.27 -9.65
C THR A 144 -0.68 2.47 -11.07
N ASP A 145 -1.25 3.45 -11.76
CA ASP A 145 -0.73 3.93 -13.03
C ASP A 145 -0.51 5.44 -12.97
N VAL A 146 0.34 5.97 -13.84
CA VAL A 146 0.55 7.41 -13.95
C VAL A 146 -0.66 8.03 -14.62
N LYS A 147 -1.26 9.02 -13.96
CA LYS A 147 -2.34 9.83 -14.52
C LYS A 147 -1.80 11.08 -15.21
N SER A 148 -0.86 11.77 -14.57
CA SER A 148 -0.21 12.96 -15.12
C SER A 148 1.24 13.04 -14.67
N GLN A 149 2.17 12.99 -15.62
CA GLN A 149 3.59 13.28 -15.37
C GLN A 149 3.78 14.74 -14.96
N LYS A 150 2.99 15.66 -15.54
CA LYS A 150 3.07 17.10 -15.27
C LYS A 150 2.66 17.42 -13.84
N ASP A 151 1.56 16.83 -13.38
CA ASP A 151 0.99 17.10 -12.05
C ASP A 151 1.46 16.11 -10.99
N LEU A 152 2.42 15.25 -11.36
CA LEU A 152 2.96 14.15 -10.56
C LEU A 152 1.85 13.38 -9.84
N SER A 153 0.87 12.93 -10.63
CA SER A 153 -0.31 12.25 -10.12
C SER A 153 -0.49 10.85 -10.68
N TYR A 154 -1.10 10.03 -9.86
CA TYR A 154 -1.38 8.63 -10.08
C TYR A 154 -2.89 8.40 -10.12
N GLN A 155 -3.26 7.22 -10.63
CA GLN A 155 -4.61 6.67 -10.59
C GLN A 155 -4.56 5.22 -10.13
N LEU A 156 -5.64 4.76 -9.53
CA LEU A 156 -5.83 3.38 -9.08
C LEU A 156 -5.91 2.46 -10.31
N TYR A 157 -5.14 1.37 -10.32
CA TYR A 157 -5.07 0.40 -11.42
C TYR A 157 -5.13 -1.05 -10.87
N PRO A 158 -6.32 -1.55 -10.57
CA PRO A 158 -6.52 -2.91 -10.10
C PRO A 158 -6.88 -3.86 -11.24
N GLU A 159 -6.51 -5.13 -11.08
CA GLU A 159 -6.79 -6.21 -12.03
C GLU A 159 -7.24 -7.45 -11.26
N ILE A 160 -8.40 -8.01 -11.60
CA ILE A 160 -8.94 -9.22 -10.98
C ILE A 160 -9.44 -10.14 -12.08
N TRP A 161 -9.11 -11.42 -12.01
CA TRP A 161 -9.61 -12.43 -12.93
C TRP A 161 -10.62 -13.33 -12.21
N ASP A 162 -11.76 -13.60 -12.82
CA ASP A 162 -12.67 -14.63 -12.30
C ASP A 162 -12.21 -16.06 -12.65
N SER A 163 -12.94 -17.05 -12.16
CA SER A 163 -12.66 -18.47 -12.42
C SER A 163 -12.81 -18.87 -13.89
N ALA A 164 -13.47 -18.06 -14.72
CA ALA A 164 -13.55 -18.26 -16.17
C ALA A 164 -12.40 -17.58 -16.93
N GLY A 165 -11.51 -16.88 -16.23
CA GLY A 165 -10.38 -16.14 -16.80
C GLY A 165 -10.76 -14.77 -17.36
N LYS A 166 -11.98 -14.28 -17.14
CA LYS A 166 -12.37 -12.92 -17.54
C LYS A 166 -11.69 -11.91 -16.62
N GLN A 167 -11.02 -10.94 -17.22
CA GLN A 167 -10.33 -9.87 -16.50
C GLN A 167 -11.26 -8.68 -16.24
N PHE A 168 -11.26 -8.20 -15.01
CA PHE A 168 -11.86 -6.95 -14.55
C PHE A 168 -10.77 -5.95 -14.22
N VAL A 169 -10.85 -4.78 -14.85
CA VAL A 169 -9.78 -3.79 -14.79
C VAL A 169 -10.33 -2.39 -15.07
N PHE A 170 -9.80 -1.40 -14.38
CA PHE A 170 -10.02 0.01 -14.70
C PHE A 170 -8.81 0.86 -14.30
N ARG A 171 -8.79 2.11 -14.75
CA ARG A 171 -7.86 3.15 -14.30
C ARG A 171 -8.67 4.36 -13.87
N ALA A 172 -8.65 4.71 -12.59
CA ALA A 172 -9.54 5.75 -12.07
C ALA A 172 -9.04 6.45 -10.80
N GLY A 173 -9.67 7.58 -10.49
CA GLY A 173 -9.30 8.41 -9.35
C GLY A 173 -8.09 9.30 -9.61
N GLU A 174 -7.65 10.01 -8.57
CA GLU A 174 -6.41 10.78 -8.59
C GLU A 174 -5.82 10.90 -7.20
N PHE A 175 -4.51 10.73 -7.10
CA PHE A 175 -3.73 11.04 -5.91
C PHE A 175 -2.31 11.47 -6.31
N LYS A 176 -1.59 12.15 -5.42
CA LYS A 176 -0.32 12.80 -5.76
C LYS A 176 0.89 12.03 -5.26
N PHE A 177 2.01 12.24 -5.95
CA PHE A 177 3.34 11.83 -5.51
C PHE A 177 3.67 12.34 -4.10
N GLY A 178 4.34 11.51 -3.31
CA GLY A 178 4.83 11.86 -1.99
C GLY A 178 3.74 12.12 -0.94
N GLN A 179 2.47 11.81 -1.23
CA GLN A 179 1.34 11.96 -0.30
C GLN A 179 0.82 10.59 0.14
N TRP A 180 0.60 10.45 1.45
CA TRP A 180 -0.11 9.29 1.99
C TRP A 180 -1.52 9.23 1.41
N THR A 181 -1.87 8.07 0.87
CA THR A 181 -3.14 7.81 0.21
C THR A 181 -3.61 6.41 0.59
N HIS A 182 -4.87 6.30 1.01
CA HIS A 182 -5.52 5.02 1.18
C HIS A 182 -6.13 4.57 -0.15
N LEU A 183 -5.73 3.40 -0.63
CA LEU A 183 -6.31 2.75 -1.80
C LEU A 183 -7.08 1.52 -1.36
N ALA A 184 -8.28 1.33 -1.90
CA ALA A 184 -9.02 0.09 -1.69
C ALA A 184 -9.78 -0.33 -2.95
N VAL A 185 -9.97 -1.64 -3.11
CA VAL A 185 -10.78 -2.24 -4.16
C VAL A 185 -11.59 -3.37 -3.57
N THR A 186 -12.89 -3.39 -3.87
CA THR A 186 -13.78 -4.51 -3.58
C THR A 186 -14.22 -5.16 -4.89
N TRP A 187 -14.39 -6.47 -4.89
CA TRP A 187 -14.91 -7.21 -6.03
C TRP A 187 -15.86 -8.31 -5.57
N LYS A 188 -16.91 -8.55 -6.36
CA LYS A 188 -17.86 -9.64 -6.16
C LYS A 188 -18.31 -10.21 -7.49
N SER A 189 -18.18 -11.53 -7.67
CA SER A 189 -18.64 -12.25 -8.87
C SER A 189 -20.14 -12.04 -9.11
N GLY A 190 -20.52 -11.65 -10.33
CA GLY A 190 -21.89 -11.28 -10.68
C GLY A 190 -22.36 -9.94 -10.09
N GLY A 191 -21.50 -9.23 -9.37
CA GLY A 191 -21.76 -7.97 -8.70
C GLY A 191 -20.96 -6.81 -9.31
N SER A 192 -20.17 -6.12 -8.50
CA SER A 192 -19.35 -5.02 -8.98
C SER A 192 -17.91 -5.13 -8.51
N MET A 193 -17.01 -4.60 -9.34
CA MET A 193 -15.69 -4.17 -8.91
C MET A 193 -15.75 -2.67 -8.64
N ILE A 194 -15.33 -2.24 -7.45
CA ILE A 194 -15.41 -0.84 -7.00
C ILE A 194 -14.05 -0.41 -6.50
N GLY A 195 -13.58 0.76 -6.96
CA GLY A 195 -12.32 1.35 -6.52
C GLY A 195 -12.53 2.56 -5.63
N TYR A 196 -11.67 2.71 -4.62
CA TYR A 196 -11.71 3.79 -3.65
C TYR A 196 -10.34 4.46 -3.51
N VAL A 197 -10.34 5.79 -3.45
CA VAL A 197 -9.17 6.61 -3.10
C VAL A 197 -9.56 7.48 -1.91
N ASN A 198 -8.84 7.36 -0.79
CA ASN A 198 -9.14 8.04 0.48
C ASN A 198 -10.61 7.86 0.92
N GLY A 199 -11.13 6.64 0.78
CA GLY A 199 -12.50 6.27 1.16
C GLY A 199 -13.60 6.75 0.21
N ARG A 200 -13.25 7.48 -0.87
CA ARG A 200 -14.23 7.92 -1.89
C ARG A 200 -14.22 6.96 -3.08
N GLU A 201 -15.40 6.53 -3.50
CA GLU A 201 -15.56 5.75 -4.74
C GLU A 201 -15.07 6.57 -5.93
N VAL A 202 -14.20 5.99 -6.76
CA VAL A 202 -13.65 6.63 -7.96
C VAL A 202 -14.02 5.89 -9.25
N ALA A 203 -14.45 4.63 -9.15
CA ALA A 203 -14.93 3.84 -10.27
C ALA A 203 -15.76 2.64 -9.77
N ARG A 204 -16.65 2.20 -10.66
CA ARG A 204 -17.46 1.00 -10.51
C ARG A 204 -17.66 0.37 -11.89
N ILE A 205 -17.38 -0.93 -12.01
CA ILE A 205 -17.66 -1.72 -13.20
C ILE A 205 -18.41 -2.99 -12.82
N GLN A 206 -19.24 -3.50 -13.74
CA GLN A 206 -19.95 -4.75 -13.56
C GLN A 206 -18.97 -5.92 -13.60
N ALA A 207 -19.06 -6.81 -12.61
CA ALA A 207 -18.31 -8.06 -12.54
C ALA A 207 -19.14 -9.21 -13.15
#